data_AF-A0A7S1EJW3-F1
#
_entry.id   AF-A0A7S1EJW3-F1
#
_cell.length_a   1.000
_cell.length_b   1.000
_cell.length_c   1.000
_cell.angle_alpha   90.00
_cell.angle_beta   90.00
_cell.angle_gamma   90.00
#
_symmetry.space_group_name_H-M   'P 1'
#
loop_
_entity.id
_entity.type
_entity.pdbx_description
1 polymer ?
#
loop_
_entity_poly.entity_id
_entity_poly.type
_entity_poly.pdbx_seq_one_letter_code
_entity_poly.pdbx_strand_id
1 'polypeptide(L)'
;LLASLSSISNRIDGGVLVGKMTLGLCGFPKSDNGVGEGLRQALSGFLPVASCVSLSIPRLNKSAWAPRKDYDTEQLSHTCLQLPASTCLVVDETTMAPGQLNDTGCKNLMALNKVVKDQSVPLDFQYYQVDYPTDISVIVTSEAKPLVPVDCLC
;
A
#
# COMPACT_ATOMS: atom_id res chain seq x y z
N LEU A 1 15.73 -2.05 -6.24
CA LEU A 1 15.97 -1.56 -7.62
C LEU A 1 15.11 -2.28 -8.66
N LEU A 2 15.18 -3.61 -8.81
CA LEU A 2 14.27 -4.31 -9.74
C LEU A 2 12.79 -4.20 -9.32
N ALA A 3 12.50 -4.30 -8.02
CA ALA A 3 11.13 -4.13 -7.50
C ALA A 3 10.57 -2.73 -7.73
N SER A 4 11.42 -1.70 -7.72
CA SER A 4 11.01 -0.31 -7.95
C SER A 4 10.86 0.05 -9.44
N LEU A 5 11.40 -0.79 -10.33
CA LEU A 5 11.28 -0.65 -11.79
C LEU A 5 10.18 -1.53 -12.38
N SER A 6 9.55 -2.38 -11.55
CA SER A 6 8.45 -3.23 -12.01
C SER A 6 7.22 -2.36 -12.24
N SER A 7 6.70 -2.36 -13.47
CA SER A 7 5.45 -1.71 -13.86
C SER A 7 4.51 -2.73 -14.49
N ILE A 8 3.22 -2.54 -14.29
CA ILE A 8 2.21 -3.41 -14.90
C ILE A 8 2.26 -3.22 -16.41
N SER A 9 2.73 -4.25 -17.11
CA SER A 9 2.92 -4.21 -18.55
C SER A 9 1.67 -4.67 -19.31
N ASN A 10 0.84 -5.52 -18.69
CA ASN A 10 -0.41 -5.95 -19.29
C ASN A 10 -1.44 -6.35 -18.22
N ARG A 11 -2.69 -5.92 -18.42
CA ARG A 11 -3.86 -6.44 -17.71
C ARG A 11 -4.57 -7.37 -18.68
N ILE A 12 -4.48 -8.68 -18.46
CA ILE A 12 -5.15 -9.66 -19.32
C ILE A 12 -6.58 -9.85 -18.79
N ASP A 13 -7.57 -9.79 -19.69
CA ASP A 13 -8.98 -10.08 -19.35
C ASP A 13 -9.09 -11.48 -18.73
N GLY A 14 -9.29 -11.50 -17.41
CA GLY A 14 -9.09 -12.70 -16.57
C GLY A 14 -8.44 -12.40 -15.21
N GLY A 15 -8.03 -11.15 -14.96
CA GLY A 15 -7.51 -10.71 -13.65
C GLY A 15 -6.03 -11.02 -13.41
N VAL A 16 -5.33 -11.53 -14.43
CA VAL A 16 -3.88 -11.78 -14.36
C VAL A 16 -3.14 -10.50 -14.72
N LEU A 17 -2.38 -9.98 -13.75
CA LEU A 17 -1.54 -8.81 -13.89
C LEU A 17 -0.10 -9.26 -14.13
N VAL A 18 0.48 -8.85 -15.26
CA VAL A 18 1.87 -9.18 -15.60
C VAL A 18 2.73 -7.93 -15.45
N GLY A 19 3.85 -8.07 -14.74
CA GLY A 19 4.86 -7.01 -14.58
C GLY A 19 4.88 -6.32 -13.21
N LYS A 20 3.93 -6.61 -12.31
CA LYS A 20 4.06 -6.19 -10.90
C LYS A 20 5.09 -7.06 -10.19
N MET A 21 5.87 -6.48 -9.29
CA MET A 21 6.68 -7.24 -8.35
C MET A 21 6.57 -6.62 -6.96
N THR A 22 6.07 -7.40 -6.00
CA THR A 22 6.04 -7.00 -4.59
C THR A 22 7.20 -7.63 -3.84
N LEU A 23 8.07 -6.80 -3.25
CA LEU A 23 9.25 -7.25 -2.51
C LEU A 23 9.01 -7.13 -1.01
N GLY A 24 9.16 -8.23 -0.27
CA GLY A 24 9.23 -8.24 1.19
C GLY A 24 10.67 -8.29 1.66
N LEU A 25 11.05 -7.35 2.51
CA LEU A 25 12.35 -7.32 3.20
C LEU A 25 12.12 -7.64 4.67
N CYS A 26 12.68 -8.75 5.14
CA CYS A 26 12.53 -9.22 6.52
C CYS A 26 13.77 -8.94 7.37
N GLY A 27 13.64 -9.04 8.69
CA GLY A 27 14.77 -8.99 9.62
C GLY A 27 15.05 -7.61 10.23
N PHE A 28 14.13 -6.65 10.10
CA PHE A 28 14.26 -5.35 10.76
C PHE A 28 13.71 -5.38 12.20
N PRO A 29 14.42 -4.83 13.20
CA PRO A 29 13.95 -4.84 14.58
C PRO A 29 12.71 -3.94 14.79
N LYS A 30 11.78 -4.40 15.64
CA LYS A 30 10.50 -3.74 16.01
C LYS A 30 10.57 -2.27 16.46
N SER A 31 11.74 -1.78 16.84
CA SER A 31 11.90 -0.44 17.44
C SER A 31 12.45 0.60 16.46
N ASP A 32 12.77 0.19 15.24
CA ASP A 32 13.37 1.10 14.26
C ASP A 32 12.26 1.77 13.44
N ASN A 33 11.56 2.73 14.08
CA ASN A 33 10.48 3.53 13.47
C ASN A 33 10.91 4.33 12.23
N GLY A 34 12.19 4.25 11.84
CA GLY A 34 12.78 4.98 10.73
C GLY A 34 13.13 4.13 9.52
N VAL A 35 13.02 2.80 9.55
CA VAL A 35 13.46 1.94 8.43
C VAL A 35 12.67 2.23 7.17
N GLY A 36 11.34 2.26 7.24
CA GLY A 36 10.50 2.54 6.08
C GLY A 36 10.76 3.93 5.49
N GLU A 37 10.94 4.93 6.35
CA GLU A 37 11.18 6.31 5.93
C GLU A 37 12.60 6.52 5.39
N GLY A 38 13.61 5.88 5.99
CA GLY A 38 14.98 5.86 5.49
C GLY A 38 15.08 5.17 4.14
N LEU A 39 14.35 4.06 3.95
CA LEU A 39 14.24 3.39 2.66
C LEU A 39 13.54 4.29 1.63
N ARG A 40 12.44 4.94 2.01
CA ARG A 40 11.77 5.92 1.14
C ARG A 40 12.71 7.05 0.73
N GLN A 41 13.50 7.58 1.67
CA GLN A 41 14.46 8.65 1.40
C GLN A 41 15.57 8.17 0.45
N ALA A 42 16.13 6.98 0.67
CA ALA A 42 17.10 6.38 -0.24
C ALA A 42 16.51 6.18 -1.65
N LEU A 43 15.27 5.69 -1.75
CA LEU A 43 14.59 5.50 -3.03
C LEU A 43 14.21 6.81 -3.72
N SER A 44 13.91 7.86 -2.97
CA SER A 44 13.59 9.19 -3.52
C SER A 44 14.75 9.82 -4.31
N GLY A 45 15.99 9.36 -4.09
CA GLY A 45 17.14 9.76 -4.90
C GLY A 45 17.18 9.14 -6.30
N PHE A 46 16.44 8.05 -6.54
CA PHE A 46 16.49 7.28 -7.79
C PHE A 46 15.13 7.20 -8.50
N LEU A 47 14.03 7.37 -7.77
CA LEU A 47 12.67 7.22 -8.29
C LEU A 47 11.96 8.57 -8.38
N PRO A 48 11.11 8.76 -9.38
CA PRO A 48 10.37 10.01 -9.55
C PRO A 48 9.38 10.25 -8.41
N VAL A 49 8.73 9.19 -7.90
CA VAL A 49 7.78 9.27 -6.78
C VAL A 49 7.96 8.08 -5.85
N ALA A 50 8.22 8.37 -4.58
CA ALA A 50 8.30 7.38 -3.51
C ALA A 50 7.47 7.82 -2.30
N SER A 51 6.55 6.96 -1.86
CA SER A 51 5.68 7.18 -0.70
C SER A 51 5.92 6.11 0.35
N CYS A 52 5.72 6.44 1.64
CA CYS A 52 5.84 5.49 2.74
C CYS A 52 4.58 5.51 3.60
N VAL A 53 4.10 4.31 3.96
CA VAL A 53 2.97 4.11 4.84
C VAL A 53 3.38 3.15 5.96
N SER A 54 3.42 3.67 7.18
CA SER A 54 3.67 2.87 8.39
C SER A 54 2.40 2.12 8.79
N LEU A 55 2.49 0.80 8.87
CA LEU A 55 1.40 -0.09 9.22
C LEU A 55 1.30 -0.24 10.73
N SER A 56 0.66 0.73 11.39
CA SER A 56 0.40 0.69 12.84
C SER A 56 -1.10 0.63 13.14
N ILE A 57 -1.48 -0.07 14.23
CA ILE A 57 -2.88 -0.18 14.67
C ILE A 57 -3.54 1.21 14.83
N PRO A 58 -2.89 2.22 15.47
CA PRO A 58 -3.50 3.55 15.59
C PRO A 58 -3.74 4.19 14.22
N ARG A 59 -2.82 4.03 13.25
CA ARG A 59 -2.96 4.64 11.92
C ARG A 59 -4.00 3.94 11.05
N LEU A 60 -4.11 2.62 11.17
CA LEU A 60 -5.15 1.83 10.51
C LEU A 60 -6.55 2.17 11.05
N ASN A 61 -6.69 2.39 12.35
CA ASN A 61 -7.99 2.68 12.97
C ASN A 61 -8.40 4.16 12.90
N LYS A 62 -7.46 5.10 12.72
CA LYS A 62 -7.73 6.55 12.81
C LYS A 62 -8.46 7.13 11.60
N SER A 63 -8.12 6.72 10.38
CA SER A 63 -8.65 7.32 9.16
C SER A 63 -8.84 6.28 8.06
N ALA A 64 -9.80 6.50 7.17
CA ALA A 64 -9.95 5.67 5.98
C ALA A 64 -8.75 5.86 5.03
N TRP A 65 -8.26 4.75 4.48
CA TRP A 65 -7.17 4.70 3.52
C TRP A 65 -7.67 4.56 2.09
N ALA A 66 -8.93 4.14 1.93
CA ALA A 66 -9.64 4.11 0.66
C ALA A 66 -10.34 5.46 0.44
N PRO A 67 -10.21 6.06 -0.76
CA PRO A 67 -10.87 7.32 -1.08
C PRO A 67 -12.40 7.17 -1.05
N ARG A 68 -13.05 8.06 -0.32
CA ARG A 68 -14.52 8.15 -0.22
C ARG A 68 -15.01 9.44 -0.85
N LYS A 69 -16.09 9.37 -1.64
CA LYS A 69 -16.80 10.54 -2.13
C LYS A 69 -17.62 11.15 -1.01
N ASP A 70 -17.35 12.41 -0.71
CA ASP A 70 -18.17 13.23 0.15
C ASP A 70 -19.22 13.94 -0.71
N TYR A 71 -20.50 13.71 -0.39
CA TYR A 71 -21.62 14.29 -1.11
C TYR A 71 -22.00 15.69 -0.62
N ASP A 72 -21.59 16.06 0.60
CA ASP A 72 -21.85 17.39 1.14
C ASP A 72 -20.90 18.42 0.51
N THR A 73 -19.66 18.01 0.24
CA THR A 73 -18.63 18.86 -0.37
C THR A 73 -18.41 18.60 -1.87
N GLU A 74 -19.11 17.59 -2.43
CA GLU A 74 -18.95 17.03 -3.78
C GLU A 74 -17.50 16.65 -4.15
N GLN A 75 -16.65 16.43 -3.15
CA GLN A 75 -15.22 16.16 -3.33
C GLN A 75 -14.88 14.71 -3.01
N LEU A 76 -13.84 14.21 -3.68
CA LEU A 76 -13.24 12.93 -3.34
C LEU A 76 -12.20 13.13 -2.24
N SER A 77 -12.33 12.42 -1.12
CA SER A 77 -11.31 12.51 -0.06
C SER A 77 -9.96 11.99 -0.54
N HIS A 78 -8.92 12.80 -0.34
CA HIS A 78 -7.54 12.40 -0.56
C HIS A 78 -7.11 11.40 0.50
N THR A 79 -6.61 10.25 0.08
CA THR A 79 -6.19 9.16 0.98
C THR A 79 -4.81 8.64 0.60
N CYS A 80 -4.17 7.90 1.52
CA CYS A 80 -2.79 7.44 1.32
C CYS A 80 -2.62 6.39 0.22
N LEU A 81 -3.69 5.68 -0.16
CA LEU A 81 -3.65 4.67 -1.22
C LEU A 81 -3.93 5.26 -2.61
N GLN A 82 -4.44 6.49 -2.69
CA GLN A 82 -4.63 7.20 -3.95
C GLN A 82 -3.30 7.79 -4.44
N LEU A 83 -2.44 6.91 -4.95
CA LEU A 83 -1.12 7.26 -5.46
C LEU A 83 -1.13 7.36 -6.99
N PRO A 84 -0.29 8.24 -7.58
CA PRO A 84 -0.15 8.30 -9.03
C PRO A 84 0.52 7.03 -9.57
N ALA A 85 0.31 6.77 -10.86
CA ALA A 85 0.95 5.65 -11.55
C ALA A 85 2.49 5.75 -11.48
N SER A 86 3.13 4.58 -11.48
CA SER A 86 4.59 4.42 -11.35
C SER A 86 5.18 4.93 -10.03
N THR A 87 4.36 5.02 -8.98
CA THR A 87 4.84 5.32 -7.62
C THR A 87 5.39 4.07 -6.94
N CYS A 88 6.49 4.22 -6.21
CA CYS A 88 6.96 3.20 -5.28
C CYS A 88 6.39 3.43 -3.89
N LEU A 89 5.56 2.50 -3.42
CA LEU A 89 4.98 2.50 -2.09
C LEU A 89 5.80 1.60 -1.16
N VAL A 90 6.39 2.20 -0.13
CA VAL A 90 7.03 1.49 0.97
C VAL A 90 5.99 1.27 2.08
N VAL A 91 5.75 0.03 2.46
CA VAL A 91 4.85 -0.35 3.56
C VAL A 91 5.71 -0.81 4.72
N ASP A 92 5.64 -0.09 5.83
CA ASP A 92 6.46 -0.38 7.00
C ASP A 92 5.66 -1.11 8.09
N GLU A 93 5.82 -2.43 8.16
CA GLU A 93 5.18 -3.31 9.12
C GLU A 93 5.97 -3.46 10.44
N THR A 94 7.16 -2.88 10.56
CA THR A 94 8.00 -3.02 11.77
C THR A 94 7.33 -2.46 13.03
N THR A 95 6.49 -1.44 12.86
CA THR A 95 5.71 -0.79 13.93
C THR A 95 4.40 -1.50 14.28
N MET A 96 4.10 -2.62 13.61
CA MET A 96 2.90 -3.40 13.85
C MET A 96 3.03 -4.16 15.17
N ALA A 97 2.18 -3.80 16.14
CA ALA A 97 2.07 -4.46 17.43
C ALA A 97 0.72 -5.19 17.54
N PRO A 98 0.65 -6.30 18.31
CA PRO A 98 -0.62 -6.98 18.56
C PRO A 98 -1.62 -6.03 19.22
N GLY A 99 -2.82 -5.93 18.64
CA GLY A 99 -3.88 -5.03 19.09
C GLY A 99 -5.20 -5.32 18.37
N GLN A 100 -6.26 -4.58 18.74
CA GLN A 100 -7.55 -4.69 18.07
C GLN A 100 -7.66 -3.74 16.87
N LEU A 101 -8.04 -4.31 15.73
CA LEU A 101 -8.47 -3.57 14.55
C LEU A 101 -9.98 -3.33 14.64
N ASN A 102 -10.37 -2.07 14.42
CA ASN A 102 -11.77 -1.70 14.26
C ASN A 102 -12.24 -2.05 12.85
N ASP A 103 -13.54 -1.93 12.58
CA ASP A 103 -14.10 -2.14 11.22
C ASP A 103 -13.37 -1.31 10.15
N THR A 104 -13.04 -0.04 10.45
CA THR A 104 -12.23 0.83 9.59
C THR A 104 -10.83 0.26 9.33
N GLY A 105 -10.18 -0.26 10.37
CA GLY A 105 -8.85 -0.86 10.24
C GLY A 105 -8.86 -2.12 9.37
N CYS A 106 -9.87 -2.96 9.52
CA CYS A 106 -10.08 -4.13 8.66
C CYS A 106 -10.31 -3.75 7.21
N LYS A 107 -11.15 -2.72 6.95
CA LYS A 107 -11.39 -2.18 5.59
C LYS A 107 -10.11 -1.61 4.97
N ASN A 108 -9.31 -0.88 5.74
CA ASN A 108 -8.05 -0.33 5.27
C ASN A 108 -7.04 -1.42 4.90
N LEU A 109 -6.95 -2.47 5.71
CA LEU A 109 -6.06 -3.60 5.45
C LEU A 109 -6.53 -4.42 4.23
N MET A 110 -7.85 -4.56 4.05
CA MET A 110 -8.42 -5.18 2.86
C MET A 110 -8.15 -4.33 1.60
N ALA A 111 -8.30 -3.01 1.68
CA ALA A 111 -7.98 -2.10 0.60
C ALA A 111 -6.48 -2.15 0.23
N LEU A 112 -5.59 -2.17 1.21
CA LEU A 112 -4.15 -2.34 0.96
C LEU A 112 -3.87 -3.67 0.27
N ASN A 113 -4.44 -4.77 0.76
CA ASN A 113 -4.31 -6.08 0.12
C ASN A 113 -4.78 -6.06 -1.34
N LYS A 114 -5.88 -5.37 -1.63
CA LYS A 114 -6.42 -5.23 -2.98
C LYS A 114 -5.47 -4.44 -3.89
N VAL A 115 -4.88 -3.36 -3.38
CA VAL A 115 -3.87 -2.59 -4.11
C VAL A 115 -2.65 -3.45 -4.42
N VAL A 116 -2.16 -4.22 -3.45
CA VAL A 116 -1.00 -5.08 -3.64
C VAL A 116 -1.29 -6.23 -4.60
N LYS A 117 -2.43 -6.92 -4.45
CA LYS A 117 -2.81 -8.08 -5.26
C LYS A 117 -3.30 -7.71 -6.65
N ASP A 118 -4.32 -6.87 -6.69
CA ASP A 118 -5.15 -6.59 -7.86
C ASP A 118 -4.81 -5.24 -8.51
N GLN A 119 -3.85 -4.49 -7.92
CA GLN A 119 -3.40 -3.19 -8.46
C GLN A 119 -4.60 -2.30 -8.79
N SER A 120 -5.50 -2.23 -7.81
CA SER A 120 -6.74 -1.50 -7.86
C SER A 120 -7.07 -0.94 -6.49
N VAL A 121 -7.44 0.34 -6.45
CA VAL A 121 -7.88 1.02 -5.23
C VAL A 121 -9.41 1.04 -5.22
N PRO A 122 -10.07 0.54 -4.17
CA PRO A 122 -11.51 0.66 -4.03
C PRO A 122 -11.89 2.11 -3.70
N LEU A 123 -12.68 2.74 -4.57
CA LEU A 123 -13.33 4.03 -4.33
C LEU A 123 -14.70 3.79 -3.71
N ASP A 124 -14.95 4.41 -2.56
CA ASP A 124 -16.24 4.33 -1.87
C ASP A 124 -17.13 5.53 -2.23
N PHE A 125 -18.23 5.27 -2.95
CA PHE A 125 -19.25 6.27 -3.30
C PHE A 125 -20.46 6.21 -2.37
N GLN A 126 -20.29 5.78 -1.11
CA GLN A 126 -21.34 5.61 -0.09
C GLN A 126 -22.33 4.47 -0.37
N TYR A 127 -22.83 4.38 -1.59
CA TYR A 127 -23.86 3.43 -2.03
C TYR A 127 -23.31 2.29 -2.87
N TYR A 128 -22.17 2.52 -3.53
CA TYR A 128 -21.48 1.53 -4.34
C TYR A 128 -19.96 1.75 -4.25
N GLN A 129 -19.20 0.71 -4.56
CA GLN A 129 -17.75 0.77 -4.64
C GLN A 129 -17.31 0.59 -6.09
N VAL A 130 -16.34 1.40 -6.52
CA VAL A 130 -15.73 1.28 -7.85
C VAL A 130 -14.26 0.98 -7.69
N ASP A 131 -13.79 -0.01 -8.43
CA ASP A 131 -12.39 -0.37 -8.45
C ASP A 131 -11.64 0.48 -9.47
N TYR A 132 -10.73 1.32 -8.97
CA TYR A 132 -9.89 2.15 -9.82
C TYR A 132 -8.53 1.50 -10.05
N PRO A 133 -8.16 1.18 -11.31
CA PRO A 133 -6.88 0.54 -11.59
C PRO A 133 -5.72 1.47 -11.25
N THR A 134 -4.74 0.97 -10.53
CA THR A 134 -3.50 1.67 -10.19
C THR A 134 -2.28 0.89 -10.68
N ASP A 135 -1.17 1.56 -10.95
CA ASP A 135 0.09 0.91 -11.31
C ASP A 135 1.16 1.39 -10.34
N ILE A 136 1.35 0.66 -9.24
CA ILE A 136 2.34 1.02 -8.22
C ILE A 136 3.24 -0.17 -7.89
N SER A 137 4.52 0.11 -7.68
CA SER A 137 5.44 -0.86 -7.10
C SER A 137 5.33 -0.84 -5.58
N VAL A 138 5.40 -2.00 -4.93
CA VAL A 138 5.23 -2.13 -3.48
C VAL A 138 6.42 -2.83 -2.87
N ILE A 139 6.99 -2.22 -1.84
CA ILE A 139 8.07 -2.79 -1.01
C ILE A 139 7.57 -2.84 0.41
N VAL A 140 7.61 -4.02 1.03
CA VAL A 140 7.16 -4.24 2.40
C VAL A 140 8.39 -4.46 3.28
N THR A 141 8.51 -3.72 4.38
CA THR A 141 9.53 -3.95 5.41
C THR A 141 8.88 -4.54 6.65
N SER A 142 9.34 -5.71 7.08
CA SER A 142 8.78 -6.44 8.22
C SER A 142 9.89 -6.98 9.12
N GLU A 143 9.55 -7.24 10.38
CA GLU A 143 10.47 -7.92 11.32
C GLU A 143 10.62 -9.40 10.94
N ALA A 144 9.49 -10.05 10.70
CA ALA A 144 9.40 -11.46 10.35
C ALA A 144 8.57 -11.60 9.07
N LYS A 145 7.74 -12.64 8.98
CA LYS A 145 6.86 -12.87 7.85
C LYS A 145 5.90 -11.68 7.66
N PRO A 146 5.86 -11.05 6.46
CA PRO A 146 4.98 -9.94 6.20
C PRO A 146 3.51 -10.38 6.25
N LEU A 147 2.65 -9.48 6.73
CA LEU A 147 1.21 -9.67 6.77
C LEU A 147 0.59 -9.45 5.39
N VAL A 148 1.13 -8.48 4.65
CA VAL A 148 0.76 -8.20 3.27
C VAL A 148 1.36 -9.29 2.35
N PRO A 149 0.64 -9.74 1.31
CA PRO A 149 1.15 -10.69 0.33
C PRO A 149 2.36 -10.11 -0.42
N VAL A 150 3.46 -10.85 -0.42
CA VAL A 150 4.68 -10.50 -1.16
C VAL A 150 5.02 -11.60 -2.16
N ASP A 151 5.53 -11.22 -3.32
CA ASP A 151 5.88 -12.14 -4.40
C ASP A 151 7.29 -12.70 -4.20
N CYS A 152 8.21 -11.88 -3.69
CA CYS A 152 9.58 -12.24 -3.35
C CYS A 152 9.87 -11.83 -1.91
N LEU A 153 10.45 -12.72 -1.13
CA LEU A 153 10.88 -12.47 0.25
C LEU A 153 12.40 -12.56 0.32
N CYS A 154 13.03 -11.51 0.86
CA CYS A 154 14.47 -11.40 1.05
C CYS A 154 14.81 -11.12 2.51
#